data_AF-A0A382FGB4-F1
#
_entry.id   AF-A0A382FGB4-F1
#
_cell.length_a   1.000
_cell.length_b   1.000
_cell.length_c   1.000
_cell.angle_alpha   90.00
_cell.angle_beta   90.00
_cell.angle_gamma   90.00
#
_symmetry.space_group_name_H-M   'P 1'
#
loop_
_entity.id
_entity.type
_entity.pdbx_description
1 polymer ?
#
loop_
_entity_poly.entity_id
_entity_poly.type
_entity_poly.pdbx_seq_one_letter_code
_entity_poly.pdbx_strand_id
1 'polypeptide(L)'
;QATATSFMSTTGNILSRDIYVHYFQKDSDDKKQVGVARLFTGLVFLSGMLLASFSMEATLLLGSLAIACSFQLWPSLLGATWLPWINRGGAIAGLSIGLIAVILTEPLGQKLTGGAIPWGVWPWNIHSAVWGMFFNIVICMIISLMAVNDPEKEHRQTFHNFFQKHSDIKSSDRWSKPVGALLLMIWMFFAIGPGSVFGNMAFGEPNIGYDKWLLGMPSIWAWQIIWWALGVGVVWFLANKLRMSVEPEIEIKAISEN
;
A
#
# COMPACT_ATOMS: atom_id res chain seq x y z
N GLN A 1 -9.71 -3.12 -19.15
CA GLN A 1 -8.98 -4.31 -19.62
C GLN A 1 -7.51 -4.26 -19.21
N ALA A 2 -6.74 -3.23 -19.58
CA ALA A 2 -5.31 -3.10 -19.19
C ALA A 2 -5.04 -3.25 -17.68
N THR A 3 -5.77 -2.54 -16.83
CA THR A 3 -5.66 -2.63 -15.36
C THR A 3 -5.89 -4.05 -14.83
N ALA A 4 -6.92 -4.73 -15.35
CA ALA A 4 -7.26 -6.08 -14.93
C ALA A 4 -6.15 -7.07 -15.29
N THR A 5 -5.60 -6.97 -16.50
CA THR A 5 -4.47 -7.81 -16.95
C THR A 5 -3.23 -7.62 -16.09
N SER A 6 -2.89 -6.38 -15.72
CA SER A 6 -1.74 -6.10 -14.84
C SER A 6 -1.90 -6.71 -13.45
N PHE A 7 -3.07 -6.56 -12.83
CA PHE A 7 -3.33 -7.16 -11.52
C PHE A 7 -3.31 -8.69 -11.59
N MET A 8 -3.97 -9.27 -12.58
CA MET A 8 -4.01 -10.71 -12.81
C MET A 8 -2.63 -11.31 -13.02
N SER A 9 -1.80 -10.70 -13.87
CA SER A 9 -0.43 -11.16 -14.09
C SER A 9 0.43 -11.02 -12.84
N THR A 10 0.24 -9.96 -12.06
CA THR A 10 0.97 -9.76 -10.80
C THR A 10 0.60 -10.82 -9.78
N THR A 11 -0.69 -11.07 -9.57
CA THR A 11 -1.18 -12.10 -8.65
C THR A 11 -0.73 -13.49 -9.06
N GLY A 12 -0.82 -13.84 -10.35
CA GLY A 12 -0.33 -15.13 -10.85
C GLY A 12 1.16 -15.36 -10.60
N ASN A 13 1.97 -14.33 -10.79
CA ASN A 13 3.42 -14.39 -10.52
C ASN A 13 3.72 -14.50 -9.03
N ILE A 14 3.02 -13.74 -8.17
CA ILE A 14 3.15 -13.85 -6.71
C ILE A 14 2.82 -15.28 -6.25
N LEU A 15 1.69 -15.84 -6.69
CA LEU A 15 1.29 -17.20 -6.32
C LEU A 15 2.27 -18.25 -6.85
N SER A 16 2.77 -18.09 -8.08
CA SER A 16 3.75 -19.02 -8.65
C SER A 16 5.08 -18.99 -7.88
N ARG A 17 5.63 -17.81 -7.63
CA ARG A 17 6.95 -17.67 -6.98
C ARG A 17 6.89 -17.91 -5.47
N ASP A 18 5.94 -17.28 -4.79
CA ASP A 18 5.94 -17.21 -3.33
C ASP A 18 5.22 -18.42 -2.71
N ILE A 19 4.32 -19.09 -3.46
CA ILE A 19 3.67 -20.33 -3.00
C ILE A 19 4.25 -21.55 -3.71
N TYR A 20 4.14 -21.62 -5.05
CA TYR A 20 4.49 -22.84 -5.77
C TYR A 20 6.00 -23.16 -5.73
N VAL A 21 6.87 -22.21 -6.09
CA VAL A 21 8.33 -22.44 -6.05
C VAL A 21 8.81 -22.65 -4.62
N HIS A 22 8.35 -21.82 -3.68
CA HIS A 22 8.81 -21.87 -2.29
C HIS A 22 8.44 -23.18 -1.57
N TYR A 23 7.21 -23.67 -1.73
CA TYR A 23 6.70 -24.81 -0.96
C TYR A 23 6.64 -26.13 -1.75
N PHE A 24 6.49 -26.11 -3.06
CA PHE A 24 6.27 -27.33 -3.86
C PHE A 24 7.47 -27.72 -4.72
N GLN A 25 8.07 -26.76 -5.45
CA GLN A 25 9.18 -27.06 -6.36
C GLN A 25 10.23 -25.94 -6.38
N LYS A 26 11.23 -26.06 -5.50
CA LYS A 26 12.29 -25.06 -5.33
C LYS A 26 13.18 -24.89 -6.58
N ASP A 27 13.41 -25.97 -7.32
CA ASP A 27 14.22 -25.97 -8.56
C ASP A 27 13.32 -25.94 -9.82
N SER A 28 12.27 -25.12 -9.81
CA SER A 28 11.34 -25.05 -10.94
C SER A 28 11.93 -24.26 -12.11
N ASP A 29 11.92 -24.86 -13.31
CA ASP A 29 12.30 -24.19 -14.56
C ASP A 29 11.31 -23.08 -14.95
N ASP A 30 11.80 -22.04 -15.62
CA ASP A 30 11.03 -20.83 -15.98
C ASP A 30 9.76 -21.17 -16.76
N LYS A 31 9.83 -22.15 -17.67
CA LYS A 31 8.67 -22.60 -18.46
C LYS A 31 7.56 -23.16 -17.57
N LYS A 32 7.92 -23.91 -16.53
CA LYS A 32 6.96 -24.47 -15.57
C LYS A 32 6.36 -23.35 -14.70
N GLN A 33 7.19 -22.42 -14.22
CA GLN A 33 6.73 -21.29 -13.44
C GLN A 33 5.73 -20.41 -14.19
N VAL A 34 5.97 -20.13 -15.48
CA VAL A 34 5.04 -19.38 -16.35
C VAL A 34 3.73 -20.16 -16.54
N GLY A 35 3.81 -21.48 -16.75
CA GLY A 35 2.62 -22.33 -16.86
C GLY A 35 1.74 -22.26 -15.60
N VAL A 36 2.37 -22.39 -14.43
CA VAL A 36 1.69 -22.31 -13.13
C VAL A 36 1.15 -20.90 -12.86
N ALA A 37 1.89 -19.84 -13.21
CA ALA A 37 1.43 -18.47 -13.06
C ALA A 37 0.17 -18.19 -13.89
N ARG A 38 0.10 -18.72 -15.12
CA ARG A 38 -1.10 -18.64 -15.98
C ARG A 38 -2.28 -19.41 -15.41
N LEU A 39 -2.04 -20.60 -14.84
CA LEU A 39 -3.06 -21.37 -14.15
C LEU A 39 -3.66 -20.58 -12.99
N PHE A 40 -2.82 -20.07 -12.08
CA PHE A 40 -3.29 -19.25 -10.95
C PHE A 40 -4.00 -17.98 -11.40
N THR A 41 -3.50 -17.33 -12.45
CA THR A 41 -4.18 -16.19 -13.07
C THR A 41 -5.59 -16.56 -13.52
N GLY A 42 -5.75 -17.67 -14.23
CA GLY A 42 -7.04 -18.17 -14.68
C GLY A 42 -7.99 -18.50 -13.53
N LEU A 43 -7.48 -19.09 -12.44
CA LEU A 43 -8.27 -19.40 -11.25
C LEU A 43 -8.76 -18.13 -10.54
N VAL A 44 -7.87 -17.16 -10.31
CA VAL A 44 -8.24 -15.88 -9.68
C VAL A 44 -9.23 -15.11 -10.55
N PHE A 45 -9.03 -15.12 -11.87
CA PHE A 45 -9.97 -14.53 -12.82
C PHE A 45 -11.35 -15.18 -12.72
N LEU A 46 -11.42 -16.52 -12.75
CA LEU A 46 -12.67 -17.25 -12.63
C LEU A 46 -13.37 -16.95 -11.30
N SER A 47 -12.65 -16.95 -10.17
CA SER A 47 -13.22 -16.60 -8.87
C SER A 47 -13.77 -15.18 -8.84
N GLY A 48 -13.02 -14.20 -9.37
CA GLY A 48 -13.49 -12.81 -9.45
C GLY A 48 -14.71 -12.65 -10.35
N MET A 49 -14.74 -13.35 -11.49
CA MET A 49 -15.87 -13.34 -12.42
C MET A 49 -17.12 -13.96 -11.79
N LEU A 50 -16.98 -15.10 -11.10
CA LEU A 50 -18.09 -15.75 -10.39
C LEU A 50 -18.66 -14.85 -9.28
N LEU A 51 -17.79 -14.25 -8.46
CA LEU A 51 -18.21 -13.29 -7.42
C LEU A 51 -18.97 -12.12 -8.03
N ALA A 52 -18.44 -11.50 -9.08
CA ALA A 52 -19.08 -10.39 -9.77
C ALA A 52 -20.43 -10.77 -10.40
N SER A 53 -20.58 -12.02 -10.87
CA SER A 53 -21.79 -12.50 -11.52
C SER A 53 -22.90 -12.88 -10.54
N PHE A 54 -22.53 -13.45 -9.38
CA PHE A 54 -23.49 -14.07 -8.47
C PHE A 54 -23.65 -13.34 -7.11
N SER A 55 -22.74 -12.44 -6.73
CA SER A 55 -22.83 -11.71 -5.46
C SER A 55 -22.15 -10.34 -5.50
N MET A 56 -22.94 -9.31 -5.84
CA MET A 56 -22.50 -7.92 -5.75
C MET A 56 -22.11 -7.53 -4.32
N GLU A 57 -22.87 -7.99 -3.31
CA GLU A 57 -22.58 -7.72 -1.90
C GLU A 57 -21.22 -8.28 -1.48
N ALA A 58 -20.91 -9.54 -1.82
CA ALA A 58 -19.62 -10.14 -1.50
C ALA A 58 -18.47 -9.44 -2.25
N THR A 59 -18.71 -9.03 -3.50
CA THR A 59 -17.73 -8.29 -4.30
C THR A 59 -17.36 -6.95 -3.64
N LEU A 60 -18.36 -6.18 -3.18
CA LEU A 60 -18.14 -4.92 -2.50
C LEU A 60 -17.44 -5.10 -1.15
N LEU A 61 -17.86 -6.10 -0.36
CA LEU A 61 -17.26 -6.41 0.94
C LEU A 61 -15.79 -6.85 0.81
N LEU A 62 -15.48 -7.73 -0.15
CA LEU A 62 -14.10 -8.16 -0.40
C LEU A 62 -13.26 -7.01 -0.95
N GLY A 63 -13.84 -6.13 -1.77
CA GLY A 63 -13.17 -4.94 -2.28
C GLY A 63 -12.77 -3.96 -1.17
N SER A 64 -13.69 -3.61 -0.26
CA SER A 64 -13.40 -2.72 0.87
C SER A 64 -12.38 -3.35 1.83
N LEU A 65 -12.55 -4.64 2.14
CA LEU A 65 -11.65 -5.39 3.01
C LEU A 65 -10.24 -5.48 2.43
N ALA A 66 -10.09 -5.74 1.13
CA ALA A 66 -8.79 -5.82 0.48
C ALA A 66 -7.99 -4.53 0.64
N ILE A 67 -8.62 -3.36 0.42
CA ILE A 67 -7.96 -2.06 0.57
C ILE A 67 -7.54 -1.83 2.03
N ALA A 68 -8.43 -2.12 2.98
CA ALA A 68 -8.14 -1.95 4.41
C ALA A 68 -7.00 -2.87 4.89
N CYS A 69 -6.97 -4.11 4.41
CA CYS A 69 -5.92 -5.10 4.70
C CYS A 69 -4.58 -4.72 4.03
N SER A 70 -4.59 -4.26 2.77
CA SER A 70 -3.39 -3.78 2.09
C SER A 70 -2.78 -2.58 2.79
N PHE A 71 -3.61 -1.67 3.32
CA PHE A 71 -3.11 -0.55 4.11
C PHE A 71 -2.30 -1.01 5.31
N GLN A 72 -2.63 -2.15 5.94
CA GLN A 72 -1.88 -2.71 7.09
C GLN A 72 -0.44 -3.12 6.78
N LEU A 73 -0.05 -3.22 5.51
CA LEU A 73 1.34 -3.53 5.13
C LEU A 73 2.29 -2.32 5.28
N TRP A 74 1.78 -1.12 5.56
CA TRP A 74 2.58 0.11 5.65
C TRP A 74 3.70 0.04 6.70
N PRO A 75 3.47 -0.40 7.96
CA PRO A 75 4.57 -0.51 8.94
C PRO A 75 5.67 -1.46 8.49
N SER A 76 5.31 -2.60 7.88
CA SER A 76 6.28 -3.54 7.31
C SER A 76 7.07 -2.94 6.16
N LEU A 77 6.41 -2.18 5.27
CA LEU A 77 7.07 -1.47 4.18
C LEU A 77 8.05 -0.42 4.71
N LEU A 78 7.64 0.39 5.70
CA LEU A 78 8.51 1.37 6.36
C LEU A 78 9.71 0.69 7.03
N GLY A 79 9.51 -0.46 7.68
CA GLY A 79 10.57 -1.24 8.31
C GLY A 79 11.58 -1.82 7.32
N ALA A 80 11.13 -2.21 6.13
CA ALA A 80 12.01 -2.75 5.08
C ALA A 80 12.83 -1.67 4.35
N THR A 81 12.37 -0.42 4.37
CA THR A 81 12.92 0.65 3.52
C THR A 81 13.64 1.76 4.31
N TRP A 82 13.09 2.23 5.43
CA TRP A 82 13.59 3.41 6.13
C TRP A 82 13.78 3.23 7.65
N LEU A 83 13.05 2.32 8.29
CA LEU A 83 13.00 2.18 9.75
C LEU A 83 13.68 0.87 10.19
N PRO A 84 15.02 0.81 10.27
CA PRO A 84 15.76 -0.42 10.60
C PRO A 84 15.52 -0.93 12.02
N TRP A 85 14.85 -0.16 12.88
CA TRP A 85 14.50 -0.60 14.23
C TRP A 85 13.25 -1.51 14.25
N ILE A 86 12.43 -1.50 13.18
CA ILE A 86 11.29 -2.41 13.07
C ILE A 86 11.83 -3.81 12.79
N ASN A 87 11.61 -4.74 13.73
CA ASN A 87 12.04 -6.13 13.57
C ASN A 87 10.90 -7.00 13.01
N ARG A 88 11.26 -8.23 12.60
CA ARG A 88 10.31 -9.18 12.01
C ARG A 88 9.15 -9.51 12.95
N GLY A 89 9.42 -9.68 14.25
CA GLY A 89 8.41 -10.01 15.25
C GLY A 89 7.37 -8.90 15.39
N GLY A 90 7.82 -7.65 15.50
CA GLY A 90 6.96 -6.47 15.59
C GLY A 90 6.16 -6.24 14.32
N ALA A 91 6.78 -6.37 13.14
CA ALA A 91 6.08 -6.23 11.87
C ALA A 91 4.96 -7.28 11.70
N ILE A 92 5.24 -8.55 12.01
CA ILE A 92 4.24 -9.64 11.91
C ILE A 92 3.12 -9.44 12.93
N ALA A 93 3.47 -9.21 14.20
CA ALA A 93 2.47 -9.05 15.26
C ALA A 93 1.59 -7.81 15.04
N GLY A 94 2.20 -6.68 14.65
CA GLY A 94 1.46 -5.48 14.26
C GLY A 94 0.50 -5.75 13.12
N LEU A 95 0.97 -6.36 12.03
CA LEU A 95 0.13 -6.73 10.89
C LEU A 95 -1.02 -7.65 11.31
N SER A 96 -0.75 -8.70 12.10
CA SER A 96 -1.77 -9.64 12.57
C SER A 96 -2.85 -8.94 13.41
N ILE A 97 -2.46 -8.14 14.39
CA ILE A 97 -3.42 -7.41 15.23
C ILE A 97 -4.18 -6.36 14.41
N GLY A 98 -3.50 -5.66 13.48
CA GLY A 98 -4.13 -4.73 12.57
C GLY A 98 -5.22 -5.37 11.71
N LEU A 99 -4.94 -6.53 11.12
CA LEU A 99 -5.91 -7.28 10.32
C LEU A 99 -7.11 -7.75 11.16
N ILE A 100 -6.87 -8.21 12.39
CA ILE A 100 -7.95 -8.57 13.32
C ILE A 100 -8.83 -7.36 13.61
N ALA A 101 -8.23 -6.21 13.92
CA ALA A 101 -8.97 -4.98 14.17
C ALA A 101 -9.77 -4.50 12.95
N VAL A 102 -9.22 -4.62 11.73
CA VAL A 102 -9.97 -4.36 10.49
C VAL A 102 -11.20 -5.26 10.41
N ILE A 103 -11.04 -6.57 10.59
CA ILE A 103 -12.17 -7.53 10.51
C ILE A 103 -13.23 -7.19 11.55
N LEU A 104 -12.85 -6.92 12.80
CA LEU A 104 -13.76 -6.60 13.90
C LEU A 104 -14.47 -5.24 13.76
N THR A 105 -14.01 -4.37 12.86
CA THR A 105 -14.60 -3.04 12.60
C THR A 105 -15.33 -2.96 11.26
N GLU A 106 -15.32 -4.04 10.48
CA GLU A 106 -16.05 -4.21 9.22
C GLU A 106 -17.37 -4.99 9.42
N PRO A 107 -18.30 -4.94 8.45
CA PRO A 107 -19.51 -5.78 8.45
C PRO A 107 -19.20 -7.28 8.59
N LEU A 108 -18.03 -7.72 8.11
CA LEU A 108 -17.60 -9.10 8.23
C LEU A 108 -17.43 -9.53 9.70
N GLY A 109 -16.84 -8.69 10.56
CA GLY A 109 -16.69 -8.99 11.98
C GLY A 109 -18.04 -9.19 12.66
N GLN A 110 -19.00 -8.31 12.39
CA GLN A 110 -20.36 -8.42 12.91
C GLN A 110 -21.04 -9.72 12.48
N LYS A 111 -20.87 -10.13 11.21
CA LYS A 111 -21.38 -11.40 10.70
C LYS A 111 -20.72 -12.60 11.40
N LEU A 112 -19.40 -12.57 11.59
CA LEU A 112 -18.63 -13.65 12.22
C LEU A 112 -18.97 -13.85 13.71
N THR A 113 -19.25 -12.77 14.43
CA THR A 113 -19.57 -12.83 15.87
C THR A 113 -21.07 -12.88 16.17
N GLY A 114 -21.92 -13.03 15.15
CA GLY A 114 -23.38 -13.02 15.33
C GLY A 114 -23.92 -11.72 15.93
N GLY A 115 -23.29 -10.58 15.66
CA GLY A 115 -23.67 -9.28 16.20
C GLY A 115 -23.29 -9.03 17.67
N ALA A 116 -22.49 -9.89 18.29
CA ALA A 116 -22.07 -9.74 19.68
C ALA A 116 -21.08 -8.58 19.94
N ILE A 117 -20.53 -7.96 18.89
CA ILE A 117 -19.55 -6.88 19.02
C ILE A 117 -20.28 -5.58 19.43
N PRO A 118 -19.92 -4.98 20.58
CA PRO A 118 -20.71 -3.90 21.19
C PRO A 118 -20.59 -2.54 20.47
N TRP A 119 -19.59 -2.38 19.59
CA TRP A 119 -19.29 -1.11 18.92
C TRP A 119 -19.78 -1.00 17.46
N GLY A 120 -20.47 -2.01 16.93
CA GLY A 120 -21.03 -1.97 15.58
C GLY A 120 -19.97 -1.95 14.46
N VAL A 121 -20.37 -1.50 13.26
CA VAL A 121 -19.49 -1.28 12.10
C VAL A 121 -18.94 0.15 12.16
N TRP A 122 -17.65 0.31 11.86
CA TRP A 122 -16.94 1.61 11.86
C TRP A 122 -17.21 2.47 13.12
N PRO A 123 -16.68 2.05 14.29
CA PRO A 123 -16.84 2.80 15.52
C PRO A 123 -16.45 4.27 15.34
N TRP A 124 -17.32 5.17 15.82
CA TRP A 124 -17.20 6.62 15.68
C TRP A 124 -17.14 7.13 14.23
N ASN A 125 -17.69 6.37 13.29
CA ASN A 125 -17.63 6.64 11.84
C ASN A 125 -16.20 6.72 11.30
N ILE A 126 -15.25 6.07 11.99
CA ILE A 126 -13.87 5.95 11.54
C ILE A 126 -13.72 4.67 10.73
N HIS A 127 -13.18 4.79 9.53
CA HIS A 127 -12.96 3.67 8.62
C HIS A 127 -12.10 2.58 9.26
N SER A 128 -12.45 1.30 9.04
CA SER A 128 -11.77 0.12 9.61
C SER A 128 -10.26 0.11 9.41
N ALA A 129 -9.80 0.52 8.23
CA ALA A 129 -8.38 0.65 7.89
C ALA A 129 -7.58 1.51 8.89
N VAL A 130 -8.19 2.60 9.41
CA VAL A 130 -7.56 3.50 10.38
C VAL A 130 -7.46 2.82 11.74
N TRP A 131 -8.52 2.13 12.18
CA TRP A 131 -8.50 1.33 13.40
C TRP A 131 -7.44 0.23 13.35
N GLY A 132 -7.41 -0.52 12.24
CA GLY A 132 -6.36 -1.48 11.97
C GLY A 132 -4.97 -0.88 12.08
N MET A 133 -4.75 0.26 11.42
CA MET A 133 -3.46 0.93 11.38
C MET A 133 -3.01 1.41 12.77
N PHE A 134 -3.94 1.94 13.56
CA PHE A 134 -3.66 2.36 14.93
C PHE A 134 -3.11 1.21 15.76
N PHE A 135 -3.82 0.08 15.83
CA PHE A 135 -3.35 -1.08 16.59
C PHE A 135 -2.09 -1.71 15.99
N ASN A 136 -1.98 -1.74 14.66
CA ASN A 136 -0.81 -2.24 13.97
C ASN A 136 0.46 -1.46 14.36
N ILE A 137 0.44 -0.13 14.24
CA ILE A 137 1.58 0.72 14.60
C ILE A 137 1.92 0.57 16.09
N VAL A 138 0.92 0.59 16.97
CA VAL A 138 1.13 0.48 18.42
C VAL A 138 1.82 -0.84 18.77
N ILE A 139 1.29 -1.97 18.30
CA ILE A 139 1.86 -3.30 18.58
C ILE A 139 3.22 -3.48 17.91
N CYS A 140 3.34 -3.05 16.65
CA CYS A 140 4.60 -3.09 15.92
C CYS A 140 5.69 -2.31 16.66
N MET A 141 5.37 -1.12 17.15
CA MET A 141 6.28 -0.26 17.90
C MET A 141 6.68 -0.88 19.23
N ILE A 142 5.71 -1.32 20.04
CA ILE A 142 5.98 -1.94 21.35
C ILE A 142 6.91 -3.14 21.20
N ILE A 143 6.57 -4.09 20.32
CA ILE A 143 7.36 -5.32 20.16
C ILE A 143 8.73 -5.02 19.54
N SER A 144 8.80 -4.07 18.62
CA SER A 144 10.08 -3.71 18.00
C SER A 144 11.03 -3.04 18.99
N LEU A 145 10.53 -2.13 19.82
CA LEU A 145 11.33 -1.40 20.81
C LEU A 145 11.71 -2.26 22.02
N MET A 146 10.87 -3.22 22.41
CA MET A 146 11.15 -4.13 23.53
C MET A 146 12.09 -5.29 23.16
N ALA A 147 12.44 -5.46 21.89
CA ALA A 147 13.35 -6.50 21.46
C ALA A 147 14.80 -6.19 21.85
N VAL A 148 15.25 -6.78 22.96
CA VAL A 148 16.61 -6.59 23.50
C VAL A 148 17.65 -7.40 22.71
N ASN A 149 17.31 -8.61 22.28
CA ASN A 149 18.21 -9.53 21.57
C ASN A 149 17.63 -9.90 20.19
N ASP A 150 17.73 -8.99 19.23
CA ASP A 150 17.31 -9.22 17.84
C ASP A 150 18.47 -9.84 17.03
N PRO A 151 18.47 -11.17 16.76
CA PRO A 151 19.56 -11.83 16.04
C PRO A 151 19.67 -11.37 14.57
N GLU A 152 18.56 -10.90 14.00
CA GLU A 152 18.49 -10.45 12.60
C GLU A 152 18.86 -8.97 12.44
N LYS A 153 19.19 -8.28 13.54
CA LYS A 153 19.48 -6.84 13.53
C LYS A 153 20.66 -6.51 12.62
N GLU A 154 21.76 -7.27 12.72
CA GLU A 154 22.96 -7.02 11.92
C GLU A 154 22.67 -7.27 10.43
N HIS A 155 22.02 -8.39 10.10
CA HIS A 155 21.62 -8.71 8.74
C HIS A 155 20.74 -7.61 8.12
N ARG A 156 19.73 -7.14 8.85
CA ARG A 156 18.85 -6.05 8.42
C ARG A 156 19.60 -4.73 8.26
N GLN A 157 20.56 -4.44 9.13
CA GLN A 157 21.38 -3.23 9.07
C GLN A 157 22.27 -3.22 7.83
N THR A 158 22.75 -4.38 7.35
CA THR A 158 23.53 -4.48 6.10
C THR A 158 22.78 -3.91 4.90
N PHE A 159 21.49 -4.22 4.74
CA PHE A 159 20.67 -3.66 3.66
C PHE A 159 20.46 -2.14 3.82
N HIS A 160 20.19 -1.68 5.04
CA HIS A 160 19.98 -0.25 5.29
C HIS A 160 21.26 0.56 5.07
N ASN A 161 22.41 0.03 5.47
CA ASN A 161 23.73 0.62 5.20
C ASN A 161 24.00 0.65 3.69
N PHE A 162 23.64 -0.42 2.96
CA PHE A 162 23.72 -0.46 1.50
C PHE A 162 22.88 0.64 0.86
N PHE A 163 21.61 0.78 1.26
CA PHE A 163 20.74 1.85 0.75
C PHE A 163 21.28 3.23 1.09
N GLN A 164 21.71 3.48 2.33
CA GLN A 164 22.28 4.78 2.72
C GLN A 164 23.52 5.13 1.89
N LYS A 165 24.39 4.17 1.63
CA LYS A 165 25.59 4.38 0.82
C LYS A 165 25.28 4.72 -0.64
N HIS A 166 24.27 4.08 -1.23
CA HIS A 166 23.97 4.22 -2.68
C HIS A 166 22.85 5.23 -3.00
N SER A 167 22.15 5.75 -1.99
CA SER A 167 21.07 6.76 -2.14
C SER A 167 21.52 8.19 -1.84
N ASP A 168 22.83 8.42 -1.71
CA ASP A 168 23.34 9.72 -1.30
C ASP A 168 23.12 10.78 -2.39
N ILE A 169 22.51 11.89 -2.00
CA ILE A 169 22.15 12.97 -2.93
C ILE A 169 23.32 13.95 -2.98
N LYS A 170 23.73 14.34 -4.20
CA LYS A 170 24.76 15.38 -4.42
C LYS A 170 24.45 16.62 -3.59
N SER A 171 25.49 17.26 -3.06
CA SER A 171 25.35 18.44 -2.19
C SER A 171 24.50 19.55 -2.81
N SER A 172 24.54 19.72 -4.14
CA SER A 172 23.76 20.68 -4.91
C SER A 172 22.24 20.47 -4.85
N ASP A 173 21.78 19.23 -4.64
CA ASP A 173 20.36 18.87 -4.69
C ASP A 173 19.76 18.57 -3.31
N ARG A 174 20.49 18.84 -2.22
CA ARG A 174 19.99 18.56 -0.85
C ARG A 174 18.68 19.30 -0.50
N TRP A 175 18.43 20.44 -1.15
CA TRP A 175 17.18 21.19 -1.02
C TRP A 175 15.94 20.40 -1.48
N SER A 176 16.12 19.41 -2.37
CA SER A 176 15.01 18.63 -2.92
C SER A 176 14.37 17.70 -1.90
N LYS A 177 15.09 17.32 -0.82
CA LYS A 177 14.56 16.46 0.25
C LYS A 177 13.39 17.12 1.01
N PRO A 178 13.58 18.28 1.66
CA PRO A 178 12.48 18.94 2.37
C PRO A 178 11.37 19.41 1.42
N VAL A 179 11.72 19.86 0.20
CA VAL A 179 10.71 20.28 -0.78
C VAL A 179 9.87 19.09 -1.27
N GLY A 180 10.50 17.96 -1.59
CA GLY A 180 9.79 16.77 -2.02
C GLY A 180 8.90 16.20 -0.91
N ALA A 181 9.36 16.21 0.34
CA ALA A 181 8.53 15.85 1.49
C ALA A 181 7.32 16.78 1.63
N LEU A 182 7.52 18.11 1.52
CA LEU A 182 6.44 19.08 1.56
C LEU A 182 5.44 18.89 0.41
N LEU A 183 5.92 18.73 -0.82
CA LEU A 183 5.09 18.48 -2.00
C LEU A 183 4.26 17.21 -1.82
N LEU A 184 4.86 16.12 -1.32
CA LEU A 184 4.16 14.88 -1.04
C LEU A 184 3.11 15.07 0.05
N MET A 185 3.42 15.78 1.13
CA MET A 185 2.45 16.05 2.21
C MET A 185 1.27 16.89 1.73
N ILE A 186 1.53 17.97 0.99
CA ILE A 186 0.49 18.83 0.39
C ILE A 186 -0.39 17.99 -0.53
N TRP A 187 0.24 17.21 -1.42
CA TRP A 187 -0.48 16.36 -2.36
C TRP A 187 -1.33 15.31 -1.63
N MET A 188 -0.77 14.58 -0.65
CA MET A 188 -1.51 13.60 0.15
C MET A 188 -2.71 14.24 0.87
N PHE A 189 -2.53 15.45 1.43
CA PHE A 189 -3.59 16.14 2.16
C PHE A 189 -4.76 16.56 1.26
N PHE A 190 -4.49 17.13 0.08
CA PHE A 190 -5.53 17.67 -0.79
C PHE A 190 -6.08 16.68 -1.82
N ALA A 191 -5.27 15.72 -2.29
CA ALA A 191 -5.69 14.74 -3.29
C ALA A 191 -6.54 13.62 -2.65
N ILE A 192 -6.06 13.04 -1.55
CA ILE A 192 -6.66 11.82 -0.94
C ILE A 192 -7.12 12.07 0.49
N GLY A 193 -6.48 13.01 1.19
CA GLY A 193 -6.73 13.32 2.59
C GLY A 193 -7.93 14.25 2.83
N PRO A 194 -8.05 14.80 4.05
CA PRO A 194 -9.20 15.62 4.46
C PRO A 194 -9.30 16.95 3.70
N GLY A 195 -8.21 17.43 3.08
CA GLY A 195 -8.25 18.61 2.21
C GLY A 195 -9.08 18.42 0.94
N SER A 196 -9.43 17.18 0.57
CA SER A 196 -10.36 16.91 -0.53
C SER A 196 -11.75 17.52 -0.33
N VAL A 197 -12.14 17.81 0.93
CA VAL A 197 -13.42 18.46 1.24
C VAL A 197 -13.58 19.81 0.54
N PHE A 198 -12.49 20.58 0.38
CA PHE A 198 -12.51 21.85 -0.37
C PHE A 198 -12.91 21.66 -1.84
N GLY A 199 -12.60 20.49 -2.41
CA GLY A 199 -12.99 20.12 -3.75
C GLY A 199 -14.49 20.08 -3.97
N ASN A 200 -15.33 19.96 -2.93
CA ASN A 200 -16.78 20.01 -3.09
C ASN A 200 -17.32 21.39 -3.46
N MET A 201 -16.57 22.46 -3.21
CA MET A 201 -17.03 23.84 -3.37
C MET A 201 -16.18 24.65 -4.36
N ALA A 202 -14.95 24.21 -4.65
CA ALA A 202 -13.99 24.97 -5.45
C ALA A 202 -14.45 25.36 -6.87
N PHE A 203 -15.29 24.54 -7.51
CA PHE A 203 -15.74 24.70 -8.90
C PHE A 203 -17.26 24.69 -9.07
N GLY A 204 -17.99 24.98 -7.98
CA GLY A 204 -19.45 25.00 -7.93
C GLY A 204 -19.99 24.01 -6.89
N GLU A 205 -20.97 24.46 -6.11
CA GLU A 205 -21.55 23.64 -5.04
C GLU A 205 -22.24 22.37 -5.56
N PRO A 206 -22.36 21.29 -4.76
CA PRO A 206 -22.92 20.03 -5.24
C PRO A 206 -24.41 20.13 -5.63
N ASN A 207 -25.15 21.07 -5.05
CA ASN A 207 -26.62 21.11 -5.10
C ASN A 207 -27.18 22.23 -5.99
N ILE A 208 -26.34 22.97 -6.71
CA ILE A 208 -26.78 24.13 -7.52
C ILE A 208 -27.21 23.76 -8.95
N GLY A 209 -27.09 22.49 -9.33
CA GLY A 209 -27.47 21.95 -10.64
C GLY A 209 -26.34 22.00 -11.68
N TYR A 210 -26.46 21.15 -12.71
CA TYR A 210 -25.43 20.95 -13.74
C TYR A 210 -25.03 22.25 -14.45
N ASP A 211 -26.01 23.08 -14.80
CA ASP A 211 -25.81 24.33 -15.56
C ASP A 211 -24.98 25.38 -14.82
N LYS A 212 -24.85 25.24 -13.49
CA LYS A 212 -24.10 26.16 -12.63
C LYS A 212 -22.73 25.64 -12.22
N TRP A 213 -22.35 24.43 -12.65
CA TRP A 213 -20.98 23.93 -12.44
C TRP A 213 -20.04 24.54 -13.47
N LEU A 214 -18.96 25.16 -12.99
CA LEU A 214 -18.01 25.91 -13.83
C LEU A 214 -17.37 25.07 -14.93
N LEU A 215 -17.24 23.77 -14.70
CA LEU A 215 -16.53 22.83 -15.58
C LEU A 215 -17.48 21.79 -16.21
N GLY A 216 -18.81 21.98 -16.09
CA GLY A 216 -19.79 21.03 -16.62
C GLY A 216 -19.68 19.62 -16.01
N MET A 217 -19.14 19.52 -14.80
CA MET A 217 -18.95 18.29 -14.04
C MET A 217 -18.95 18.57 -12.54
N PRO A 218 -19.18 17.57 -11.66
CA PRO A 218 -19.16 17.78 -10.23
C PRO A 218 -17.82 18.38 -9.77
N SER A 219 -17.85 19.40 -8.92
CA SER A 219 -16.64 20.11 -8.47
C SER A 219 -15.57 19.18 -7.90
N ILE A 220 -15.97 18.17 -7.14
CA ILE A 220 -15.03 17.20 -6.55
C ILE A 220 -14.30 16.37 -7.62
N TRP A 221 -14.92 16.11 -8.77
CA TRP A 221 -14.26 15.39 -9.86
C TRP A 221 -13.19 16.25 -10.51
N ALA A 222 -13.50 17.52 -10.79
CA ALA A 222 -12.52 18.47 -11.33
C ALA A 222 -11.33 18.64 -10.38
N TRP A 223 -11.62 18.77 -9.08
CA TRP A 223 -10.60 18.79 -8.03
C TRP A 223 -9.69 17.56 -8.09
N GLN A 224 -10.26 16.35 -8.15
CA GLN A 224 -9.48 15.11 -8.22
C GLN A 224 -8.61 15.05 -9.48
N ILE A 225 -9.13 15.45 -10.65
CA ILE A 225 -8.35 15.50 -11.89
C ILE A 225 -7.16 16.44 -11.78
N ILE A 226 -7.35 17.65 -11.22
CA ILE A 226 -6.28 18.62 -11.01
C ILE A 226 -5.20 18.04 -10.10
N TRP A 227 -5.60 17.47 -8.96
CA TRP A 227 -4.64 16.91 -8.01
C TRP A 227 -3.95 15.66 -8.55
N TRP A 228 -4.61 14.82 -9.36
CA TRP A 228 -3.94 13.71 -10.04
C TRP A 228 -2.93 14.20 -11.08
N ALA A 229 -3.25 15.25 -11.84
CA ALA A 229 -2.32 15.88 -12.76
C ALA A 229 -1.10 16.47 -12.03
N LEU A 230 -1.32 17.16 -10.90
CA LEU A 230 -0.23 17.61 -10.02
C LEU A 230 0.56 16.43 -9.44
N GLY A 231 -0.10 15.30 -9.17
CA GLY A 231 0.53 14.06 -8.71
C GLY A 231 1.57 13.51 -9.69
N VAL A 232 1.32 13.63 -10.99
CA VAL A 232 2.34 13.31 -12.01
C VAL A 232 3.59 14.17 -11.82
N GLY A 233 3.42 15.46 -11.53
CA GLY A 233 4.51 16.36 -11.21
C GLY A 233 5.25 15.99 -9.92
N VAL A 234 4.53 15.58 -8.88
CA VAL A 234 5.13 15.08 -7.62
C VAL A 234 5.96 13.82 -7.90
N VAL A 235 5.39 12.83 -8.59
CA VAL A 235 6.10 11.59 -8.95
C VAL A 235 7.34 11.90 -9.79
N TRP A 236 7.22 12.78 -10.78
CA TRP A 236 8.36 13.24 -11.57
C TRP A 236 9.45 13.89 -10.72
N PHE A 237 9.07 14.73 -9.76
CA PHE A 237 10.00 15.39 -8.84
C PHE A 237 10.70 14.36 -7.95
N LEU A 238 9.95 13.43 -7.35
CA LEU A 238 10.50 12.36 -6.51
C LEU A 238 11.47 11.47 -7.31
N ALA A 239 11.09 11.08 -8.52
CA ALA A 239 11.88 10.22 -9.39
C ALA A 239 13.20 10.88 -9.82
N ASN A 240 13.14 12.14 -10.29
CA ASN A 240 14.27 12.80 -10.94
C ASN A 240 15.08 13.71 -9.98
N LYS A 241 14.41 14.58 -9.22
CA LYS A 241 15.09 15.55 -8.33
C LYS A 241 15.50 14.93 -6.99
N LEU A 242 14.73 13.97 -6.50
CA LEU A 242 15.10 13.15 -5.35
C LEU A 242 15.81 11.84 -5.74
N ARG A 243 15.97 11.59 -7.04
CA ARG A 243 16.72 10.46 -7.60
C ARG A 243 16.24 9.09 -7.11
N MET A 244 14.96 8.96 -6.75
CA MET A 244 14.39 7.69 -6.28
C MET A 244 14.21 6.64 -7.40
N SER A 245 14.37 7.04 -8.66
CA SER A 245 14.26 6.16 -9.84
C SER A 245 15.47 6.32 -10.78
N VAL A 246 16.65 6.58 -10.23
CA VAL A 246 17.90 6.75 -10.98
C VAL A 246 18.90 5.69 -10.53
N GLU A 247 19.73 5.22 -11.45
CA GLU A 247 20.80 4.29 -11.13
C GLU A 247 21.79 4.89 -10.11
N PRO A 248 22.28 4.08 -9.15
CA PRO A 248 23.33 4.50 -8.24
C PRO A 248 24.59 4.92 -8.99
N GLU A 249 25.24 6.01 -8.55
CA GLU A 249 26.53 6.44 -9.13
C GLU A 249 27.70 5.57 -8.67
N ILE A 250 27.54 4.92 -7.51
CA ILE A 250 28.52 3.99 -6.97
C ILE A 250 28.26 2.62 -7.59
N GLU A 251 29.29 2.07 -8.22
CA GLU A 251 29.24 0.73 -8.81
C GLU A 251 28.90 -0.32 -7.75
N ILE A 252 27.86 -1.11 -8.04
CA ILE A 252 27.43 -2.22 -7.19
C ILE A 252 28.29 -3.44 -7.52
N LYS A 253 29.16 -3.84 -6.60
CA LYS A 253 29.95 -5.07 -6.72
C LYS A 253 29.22 -6.26 -6.11
N ALA A 254 29.21 -7.39 -6.81
CA ALA A 254 28.62 -8.62 -6.30
C ALA A 254 29.45 -9.16 -5.13
N ILE A 255 28.77 -9.63 -4.07
CA ILE A 255 29.42 -10.19 -2.88
C ILE A 255 30.16 -11.52 -3.22
N SER A 256 29.83 -12.16 -4.33
CA SER A 256 30.43 -13.43 -4.78
C SER A 256 31.82 -13.31 -5.42
N GLU A 257 32.40 -12.11 -5.54
CA GLU A 257 33.70 -11.89 -6.19
C GLU A 257 34.87 -11.64 -5.22
N ASN A 258 34.72 -11.98 -3.94
CA ASN A 258 35.81 -11.97 -2.95
C ASN A 258 36.12 -13.36 -2.40
#